data_AF-A0A7H4MZ05-F1
#
_entry.id   AF-A0A7H4MZ05-F1
#
_cell.length_a   1.000
_cell.length_b   1.000
_cell.length_c   1.000
_cell.angle_alpha   90.00
_cell.angle_beta   90.00
_cell.angle_gamma   90.00
#
_symmetry.space_group_name_H-M   'P 1'
#
loop_
_entity.id
_entity.type
_entity.pdbx_description
1 polymer ?
#
loop_
_entity_poly.entity_id
_entity_poly.type
_entity_poly.pdbx_seq_one_letter_code
_entity_poly.pdbx_strand_id
1 'polypeptide(L)' 'MFDISASSIASGINTLDKLAIITGTWSINEYVTDHPVIDRDLFMTSIYPIGGQMVNYRGQPHIRQ' A
#
# COMPACT_ATOMS: atom_id res chain seq x y z
N MET A 1 -2.62 -3.22 -10.33
CA MET A 1 -2.24 -2.45 -9.13
C MET A 1 -2.16 -0.96 -9.44
N PHE A 2 -3.20 -0.43 -10.08
CA PHE A 2 -3.31 1.00 -10.35
C PHE A 2 -4.56 1.53 -9.64
N ASP A 3 -5.60 0.72 -9.61
CA ASP A 3 -6.83 0.82 -8.84
C ASP A 3 -6.59 0.92 -7.32
N ILE A 4 -5.71 0.08 -6.77
CA ILE A 4 -5.37 0.11 -5.34
C ILE A 4 -4.62 1.42 -5.01
N SER A 5 -3.54 1.72 -5.74
CA SER A 5 -2.81 2.98 -5.62
C SER A 5 -3.70 4.22 -5.82
N ALA A 6 -4.70 4.15 -6.70
CA ALA A 6 -5.63 5.26 -6.93
C ALA A 6 -6.60 5.44 -5.75
N SER A 7 -7.09 4.34 -5.17
CA SER A 7 -7.95 4.39 -3.98
C SER A 7 -7.24 4.99 -2.76
N SER A 8 -5.94 4.74 -2.62
CA SER A 8 -5.13 5.26 -1.52
C SER A 8 -4.87 6.75 -1.65
N ILE A 9 -4.55 7.22 -2.86
CA ILE A 9 -4.48 8.67 -3.17
C ILE A 9 -5.81 9.35 -2.90
N ALA A 10 -6.93 8.77 -3.39
CA ALA A 10 -8.26 9.32 -3.17
C ALA A 10 -8.64 9.38 -1.68
N SER A 11 -8.13 8.44 -0.89
CA SER A 11 -8.31 8.39 0.58
C SER A 11 -7.35 9.31 1.33
N GLY A 12 -6.48 10.05 0.63
CA GLY A 12 -5.58 11.04 1.23
C GLY A 12 -4.28 10.46 1.81
N ILE A 13 -3.89 9.24 1.42
CA ILE A 13 -2.62 8.59 1.80
C ILE A 13 -1.48 9.20 0.97
N ASN A 14 -1.18 10.48 1.16
CA ASN A 14 -0.23 11.22 0.33
C ASN A 14 1.13 11.49 0.98
N THR A 15 1.36 10.97 2.19
CA THR A 15 2.58 11.19 2.98
C THR A 15 3.05 9.89 3.64
N LEU A 16 4.32 9.86 4.04
CA LEU A 16 5.01 8.68 4.59
C LEU A 16 4.43 8.18 5.94
N ASP A 17 3.70 9.04 6.65
CA ASP A 17 3.07 8.76 7.95
C ASP A 17 1.69 8.12 7.85
N LYS A 18 1.22 7.79 6.64
CA LYS A 18 -0.13 7.30 6.39
C LYS A 18 -0.15 5.84 5.94
N LEU A 19 -1.13 5.11 6.47
CA LEU A 19 -1.45 3.73 6.15
C LEU A 19 -2.89 3.65 5.67
N ALA A 20 -3.14 2.91 4.59
CA ALA A 20 -4.49 2.50 4.23
C ALA A 20 -4.65 0.98 4.34
N ILE A 21 -5.89 0.57 4.60
CA ILE A 21 -6.29 -0.82 4.67
C ILE A 21 -7.51 -0.97 3.77
N ILE A 22 -7.37 -1.76 2.70
CA ILE A 22 -8.50 -2.19 1.89
C ILE A 22 -9.03 -3.47 2.50
N THR A 23 -10.22 -3.41 3.08
CA THR A 23 -10.89 -4.53 3.74
C THR A 23 -11.83 -5.26 2.77
N GLY A 24 -11.58 -6.55 2.52
CA GLY A 24 -12.45 -7.40 1.70
C GLY A 24 -12.19 -8.88 1.95
N THR A 25 -12.53 -9.75 0.98
CA THR A 25 -12.18 -11.18 1.02
C THR A 25 -10.67 -11.41 1.19
N TRP A 26 -9.86 -10.43 0.79
CA TRP A 26 -8.45 -10.29 1.15
C TRP A 26 -8.26 -8.91 1.75
N SER A 27 -7.54 -8.82 2.87
CA SER A 27 -7.12 -7.55 3.45
C SER A 27 -5.80 -7.12 2.81
N ILE A 28 -5.73 -5.89 2.34
CA ILE A 28 -4.50 -5.31 1.78
C ILE A 28 -4.11 -4.12 2.63
N ASN A 29 -2.95 -4.21 3.28
CA ASN A 29 -2.34 -3.09 3.97
C ASN A 29 -1.39 -2.40 3.02
N GLU A 30 -1.49 -1.07 2.90
CA GLU A 30 -0.63 -0.27 2.03
C GLU A 30 -0.02 0.92 2.78
N TYR A 31 1.28 1.11 2.60
CA TYR A 31 2.03 2.22 3.18
C TYR A 31 3.06 2.75 2.21
N VAL A 32 3.36 4.05 2.35
CA VAL A 32 4.25 4.78 1.43
C VAL A 32 5.66 4.87 2.03
N THR A 33 6.68 4.66 1.21
CA THR A 33 8.10 4.83 1.54
C THR A 33 8.79 5.69 0.50
N ASP A 34 9.95 6.27 0.81
CA ASP A 34 10.78 7.04 -0.12
C ASP A 34 11.84 6.19 -0.86
N HIS A 35 11.94 4.91 -0.51
CA HIS A 35 12.86 3.94 -1.09
C HIS A 35 12.19 2.58 -1.32
N PRO A 36 12.75 1.74 -2.20
CA PRO A 36 12.21 0.40 -2.45
C PRO A 36 12.41 -0.50 -1.25
N VAL A 37 11.32 -1.11 -0.77
CA VAL A 37 11.37 -2.15 0.24
C VAL A 37 11.26 -3.51 -0.45
N ILE A 38 12.21 -4.40 -0.14
CA ILE A 38 12.21 -5.80 -0.58
C ILE A 38 12.10 -6.66 0.68
N ASP A 39 10.92 -7.23 0.90
CA ASP A 39 10.61 -8.06 2.06
C ASP A 39 9.81 -9.28 1.57
N ARG A 40 10.02 -10.44 2.19
CA ARG A 40 9.34 -11.70 1.81
C ARG A 40 7.86 -11.70 2.17
N ASP A 41 7.47 -10.91 3.15
CA ASP A 41 6.08 -10.79 3.55
C ASP A 41 5.33 -9.71 2.77
N LEU A 42 6.05 -8.89 1.98
CA LEU A 42 5.41 -7.98 1.05
C LEU A 42 4.91 -8.77 -0.16
N PHE A 43 3.66 -8.53 -0.49
CA PHE A 43 3.08 -9.04 -1.73
C PHE A 43 3.71 -8.33 -2.94
N MET A 44 3.89 -7.01 -2.84
CA MET A 44 4.50 -6.21 -3.90
C MET A 44 4.93 -4.83 -3.40
N THR A 45 5.91 -4.25 -4.10
CA THR A 45 6.31 -2.84 -4.00
C THR A 45 6.20 -2.20 -5.39
N SER A 46 5.58 -1.02 -5.49
CA SER A 46 5.37 -0.30 -6.75
C SER A 46 5.75 1.18 -6.62
N ILE A 47 6.03 1.84 -7.75
CA ILE A 47 6.23 3.30 -7.79
C ILE A 47 4.91 3.98 -7.43
N TYR A 48 4.99 4.96 -6.54
CA TYR A 48 3.86 5.77 -6.13
C TYR A 48 3.69 6.98 -7.06
N PRO A 49 2.46 7.37 -7.45
CA PRO A 49 2.23 8.47 -8.39
C PRO A 49 2.63 9.86 -7.88
N ILE A 50 3.07 9.99 -6.63
CA ILE A 50 3.38 11.27 -5.99
C ILE A 50 4.84 11.27 -5.51
N GLY A 51 5.63 12.23 -6.01
CA GLY A 51 6.88 12.65 -5.38
C GLY A 51 8.03 11.63 -5.40
N GLY A 52 8.08 10.71 -6.37
CA GLY A 52 9.14 9.70 -6.46
C GLY A 52 9.11 8.65 -5.34
N GLN A 53 8.03 8.60 -4.57
CA GLN A 53 7.83 7.65 -3.49
C GLN A 53 7.46 6.27 -4.04
N MET A 54 7.42 5.29 -3.15
CA MET A 54 7.04 3.91 -3.41
C MET A 54 5.89 3.52 -2.49
N VAL A 55 5.05 2.59 -2.94
CA VAL A 55 3.95 2.04 -2.17
C VAL A 55 4.14 0.54 -2.01
N ASN A 56 4.04 0.09 -0.77
CA ASN A 56 4.30 -1.29 -0.37
C ASN A 56 3.00 -1.94 0.05
N TYR A 57 2.78 -3.18 -0.39
CA TYR A 57 1.53 -3.89 -0.21
C TYR A 57 1.73 -5.20 0.52
N ARG A 58 0.96 -5.40 1.57
CA ARG A 58 0.89 -6.67 2.30
C ARG A 58 -0.52 -7.23 2.20
N GLY A 59 -0.66 -8.36 1.52
CA GLY A 59 -1.92 -9.08 1.40
C GLY A 59 -2.09 -10.12 2.49
N GLN A 60 -3.29 -10.24 3.04
CA GLN A 60 -3.66 -11.29 4.00
C GLN A 60 -5.04 -11.85 3.64
N PRO A 61 -5.24 -13.18 3.62
CA PRO A 61 -6.52 -13.77 3.22
C PRO A 61 -7.69 -13.42 4.15
N HIS A 62 -7.47 -13.01 5.40
CA HIS A 62 -8.52 -12.59 6.33
C HIS A 62 -8.02 -11.46 7.24
N ILE A 63 -8.87 -10.50 7.60
CA ILE A 63 -8.59 -9.51 8.64
C ILE A 63 -8.57 -10.25 9.98
N ARG A 64 -7.39 -10.71 10.42
CA ARG A 64 -7.20 -11.03 11.83
C ARG A 64 -6.94 -9.70 12.53
N GLN A 65 -7.95 -9.21 13.23
CA GLN A 65 -7.83 -8.13 14.21
C GLN A 65 -6.77 -8.49 15.26
#